data_AF-A0AAW1RV63-F1
#
_entry.id   AF-A0AAW1RV63-F1
#
_cell.length_a   1.000
_cell.length_b   1.000
_cell.length_c   1.000
_cell.angle_alpha   90.00
_cell.angle_beta   90.00
_cell.angle_gamma   90.00
#
_symmetry.space_group_name_H-M   'P 1'
#
loop_
_entity.id
_entity.type
_entity.pdbx_description
1 polymer ?
#
loop_
_entity_poly.entity_id
_entity_poly.type
_entity_poly.pdbx_seq_one_letter_code
_entity_poly.pdbx_strand_id
1 'polypeptide(L)'
;MAAGSGVKLRASNRKGTQQDALLASPARQFSRPRRGAFTCRAQQQPTSRAAALRALLAKPDILKAPCCHDGLSARLVEQAGFPAAFMSGFSTAAARLGAPDTGLLSYAEVVDQGRYVHEATGRLPVIGDADTGYGNAVNVKRTLRGFAAAGFAGILIEDQVVPKSCGHVRGKRVAGREEAVARIRAAVDARAEGGVDILIVARSDARQADCMQEALWRAAAFADAGADMLFIDALGSEDEMRTFCQLGGAAARLPKMANMLEGGGKTPLLPPAALQELGFSIVAYPLSLLGVSDGRIPGPEALPSFEELQRAVGFPEYYAEEARYAVPQPATAPLSSNLGDDRSAAGSTSPAAESIAPESPARQEAGASAASAAEPSHGAATSGQARQTSSLEEDLASLEEPASQQRIETVEPDAIIPSRLGSASNGNGPEAGTSGGPPVLRVRITNATSGAVRLDTRFPLDFLPGLAAFVPQVRGVDVTALVRASERGAAADPKRALADFEANGERIELFLEA
;
A
#
# COMPACT_ATOMS: atom_id res chain seq x y z
N MET A 1 -28.94 1.81 73.12
CA MET A 1 -30.37 1.54 72.82
C MET A 1 -30.38 0.47 71.73
N ALA A 2 -30.49 -0.80 72.15
CA ALA A 2 -31.67 -1.67 71.97
C ALA A 2 -31.82 -2.13 70.51
N ALA A 3 -31.32 -3.30 70.08
CA ALA A 3 -31.66 -4.69 70.43
C ALA A 3 -32.92 -5.24 69.72
N GLY A 4 -32.80 -6.47 69.19
CA GLY A 4 -33.92 -7.33 68.78
C GLY A 4 -33.60 -8.16 67.52
N SER A 5 -32.84 -9.25 67.61
CA SER A 5 -33.30 -10.66 67.78
C SER A 5 -34.06 -11.19 66.55
N GLY A 6 -33.57 -12.17 65.77
CA GLY A 6 -33.25 -13.55 66.18
C GLY A 6 -34.54 -14.37 66.19
N VAL A 7 -34.74 -15.37 65.32
CA VAL A 7 -34.67 -16.84 65.59
C VAL A 7 -35.30 -17.49 64.32
N LYS A 8 -34.72 -18.39 63.50
CA LYS A 8 -34.09 -19.74 63.61
C LYS A 8 -35.04 -20.94 63.86
N LEU A 9 -34.92 -21.94 62.96
CA LEU A 9 -35.15 -23.40 63.15
C LEU A 9 -36.64 -23.87 63.10
N ARG A 10 -37.03 -25.09 62.69
CA ARG A 10 -36.40 -26.28 62.07
C ARG A 10 -37.53 -27.21 61.59
N ALA A 11 -37.23 -28.00 60.56
CA ALA A 11 -37.56 -29.41 60.29
C ALA A 11 -38.82 -30.09 60.89
N SER A 12 -39.49 -30.90 60.05
CA SER A 12 -39.99 -32.28 60.30
C SER A 12 -41.31 -32.52 59.54
N ASN A 13 -41.73 -33.68 59.03
CA ASN A 13 -41.19 -34.98 58.62
C ASN A 13 -42.43 -35.82 58.22
N ARG A 14 -42.29 -36.72 57.24
CA ARG A 14 -43.08 -37.96 56.99
C ARG A 14 -44.60 -37.91 56.74
N LYS A 15 -45.00 -38.52 55.61
CA LYS A 15 -45.67 -39.84 55.44
C LYS A 15 -45.77 -40.08 53.90
N GLY A 16 -45.42 -41.19 53.27
CA GLY A 16 -45.22 -42.56 53.72
C GLY A 16 -46.44 -43.42 53.38
N THR A 17 -46.57 -43.84 52.12
CA THR A 17 -47.40 -45.01 51.71
C THR A 17 -46.70 -45.74 50.56
N GLN A 18 -46.40 -47.02 50.82
CA GLN A 18 -45.90 -48.05 49.91
C GLN A 18 -47.06 -48.80 49.23
N GLN A 19 -46.70 -49.58 48.19
CA GLN A 19 -47.45 -50.55 47.36
C GLN A 19 -47.68 -49.98 45.95
N ASP A 20 -47.16 -50.54 44.85
CA ASP A 20 -46.85 -51.94 44.54
C ASP A 20 -45.58 -52.11 43.70
N ALA A 21 -44.93 -53.25 43.91
CA ALA A 21 -43.88 -53.80 43.07
C ALA A 21 -44.47 -54.85 42.14
N LEU A 22 -44.00 -54.90 40.89
CA LEU A 22 -43.50 -56.08 40.16
C LEU A 22 -43.67 -55.90 38.65
N LEU A 23 -42.56 -55.66 37.96
CA LEU A 23 -42.16 -56.31 36.70
C LEU A 23 -40.71 -55.91 36.43
N ALA A 24 -39.79 -56.81 36.80
CA ALA A 24 -38.35 -56.63 36.62
C ALA A 24 -37.92 -57.07 35.22
N SER A 25 -37.16 -56.22 34.55
CA SER A 25 -36.21 -56.57 33.49
C SER A 25 -34.84 -56.00 33.90
N PRO A 26 -33.72 -56.71 33.69
CA PRO A 26 -32.44 -56.30 34.27
C PRO A 26 -31.86 -55.13 33.48
N ALA A 27 -32.00 -53.91 34.01
CA ALA A 27 -31.24 -52.76 33.52
C ALA A 27 -29.75 -52.98 33.84
N ARG A 28 -28.94 -53.12 32.79
CA ARG A 28 -27.47 -53.11 32.88
C ARG A 28 -27.04 -51.87 33.67
N GLN A 29 -26.46 -52.07 34.86
CA GLN A 29 -25.77 -51.02 35.57
C GLN A 29 -24.55 -50.59 34.75
N PHE A 30 -24.68 -49.49 34.01
CA PHE A 30 -23.51 -48.76 33.56
C PHE A 30 -22.85 -48.14 34.80
N SER A 31 -21.74 -48.72 35.24
CA SER A 31 -20.86 -48.12 36.23
C SER A 31 -20.50 -46.70 35.75
N ARG A 32 -20.95 -45.68 36.50
CA ARG A 32 -20.53 -44.30 36.26
C ARG A 32 -19.00 -44.26 36.33
N PRO A 33 -18.28 -43.85 35.27
CA PRO A 33 -16.85 -43.66 35.40
C PRO A 33 -16.62 -42.58 36.47
N ARG A 34 -15.70 -42.86 37.39
CA ARG A 34 -15.24 -41.88 38.38
C ARG A 34 -14.89 -40.60 37.62
N ARG A 35 -15.44 -39.46 38.03
CA ARG A 35 -15.03 -38.13 37.54
C ARG A 35 -13.55 -37.97 37.87
N GLY A 36 -12.68 -38.41 36.97
CA GLY A 36 -11.31 -37.93 36.92
C GLY A 36 -11.40 -36.44 36.74
N ALA A 37 -10.82 -35.68 37.67
CA ALA A 37 -10.59 -34.27 37.46
C ALA A 37 -9.72 -34.15 36.21
N PHE A 38 -10.33 -33.86 35.07
CA PHE A 38 -9.62 -33.31 33.94
C PHE A 38 -9.09 -31.97 34.42
N THR A 39 -7.87 -31.95 34.94
CA THR A 39 -7.09 -30.72 34.96
C THR A 39 -6.96 -30.34 33.51
N CYS A 40 -7.82 -29.42 33.06
CA CYS A 40 -7.57 -28.65 31.85
C CYS A 40 -6.22 -27.99 32.11
N ARG A 41 -5.15 -28.61 31.60
CA ARG A 41 -3.85 -27.97 31.51
C ARG A 41 -4.17 -26.71 30.74
N ALA A 42 -4.12 -25.55 31.38
CA ALA A 42 -4.30 -24.29 30.69
C ALA A 42 -3.35 -24.32 29.50
N GLN A 43 -3.88 -24.59 28.31
CA GLN A 43 -3.13 -24.41 27.09
C GLN A 43 -2.70 -22.95 27.17
N GLN A 44 -1.39 -22.70 27.19
CA GLN A 44 -0.88 -21.35 27.10
C GLN A 44 -1.62 -20.71 25.93
N GLN A 45 -2.40 -19.66 26.20
CA GLN A 45 -3.12 -19.00 25.14
C GLN A 45 -2.12 -18.65 24.05
N PRO A 46 -2.43 -18.94 22.77
CA PRO A 46 -1.54 -18.56 21.69
C PRO A 46 -1.25 -17.06 21.84
N THR A 47 0.03 -16.70 21.92
CA THR A 47 0.47 -15.30 22.04
C THR A 47 -0.16 -14.48 20.92
N SER A 48 -0.85 -13.37 21.25
CA SER A 48 -1.45 -12.48 20.26
C SER A 48 -0.39 -12.01 19.25
N ARG A 49 -0.79 -11.70 18.00
CA ARG A 49 0.15 -11.13 17.01
C ARG A 49 0.77 -9.82 17.52
N ALA A 50 0.03 -9.01 18.28
CA ALA A 50 0.57 -7.84 18.98
C ALA A 50 1.64 -8.20 20.03
N ALA A 51 1.42 -9.22 20.86
CA ALA A 51 2.44 -9.69 21.80
C ALA A 51 3.68 -10.24 21.09
N ALA A 52 3.50 -10.94 19.97
CA ALA A 52 4.61 -11.39 19.12
C ALA A 52 5.41 -10.20 18.56
N LEU A 53 4.73 -9.14 18.10
CA LEU A 53 5.38 -7.92 17.63
C LEU A 53 6.19 -7.23 18.74
N ARG A 54 5.66 -7.10 19.96
CA ARG A 54 6.44 -6.58 21.11
C ARG A 54 7.69 -7.40 21.38
N ALA A 55 7.55 -8.73 21.35
CA ALA A 55 8.67 -9.63 21.61
C ALA A 55 9.75 -9.51 20.53
N LEU A 56 9.37 -9.25 19.27
CA LEU A 56 10.31 -8.97 18.19
C LEU A 56 11.01 -7.63 18.37
N LEU A 57 10.27 -6.57 18.70
CA LEU A 57 10.82 -5.22 18.91
C LEU A 57 11.71 -5.10 20.17
N ALA A 58 11.57 -6.02 21.12
CA ALA A 58 12.42 -6.09 22.31
C ALA A 58 13.77 -6.80 22.07
N LYS A 59 13.97 -7.41 20.90
CA LYS A 59 15.25 -8.02 20.53
C LYS A 59 16.27 -6.93 20.17
N PRO A 60 17.58 -7.20 20.32
CA PRO A 60 18.62 -6.25 19.98
C PRO A 60 18.76 -6.02 18.47
N ASP A 61 18.41 -7.01 17.65
CA ASP A 61 18.52 -6.94 16.20
C ASP A 61 17.36 -6.15 15.60
N ILE A 62 17.67 -5.29 14.63
CA ILE A 62 16.68 -4.50 13.90
C ILE A 62 15.69 -5.42 13.17
N LEU A 63 14.41 -5.16 13.40
CA LEU A 63 13.32 -5.87 12.75
C LEU A 63 13.18 -5.39 11.30
N LYS A 64 13.42 -6.29 10.34
CA LYS A 64 13.11 -6.03 8.93
C LYS A 64 11.66 -6.40 8.66
N ALA A 65 10.86 -5.42 8.24
CA ALA A 65 9.44 -5.59 7.95
C ALA A 65 9.12 -5.11 6.52
N PRO A 66 9.31 -5.95 5.49
CA PRO A 66 8.91 -5.61 4.13
C PRO A 66 7.44 -5.25 4.03
N CYS A 67 7.10 -4.36 3.10
CA CYS A 67 5.72 -3.93 2.97
C CYS A 67 4.90 -4.84 2.05
N CYS A 68 3.81 -5.38 2.56
CA CYS A 68 2.76 -6.02 1.79
C CYS A 68 1.64 -5.01 1.44
N HIS A 69 0.77 -5.38 0.49
CA HIS A 69 -0.38 -4.59 0.07
C HIS A 69 -1.65 -5.43 -0.16
N ASP A 70 -1.53 -6.76 -0.16
CA ASP A 70 -2.63 -7.73 -0.32
C ASP A 70 -2.27 -9.10 0.29
N GLY A 71 -3.18 -10.07 0.19
CA GLY A 71 -2.98 -11.41 0.74
C GLY A 71 -1.80 -12.16 0.11
N LEU A 72 -1.61 -12.05 -1.21
CA LEU A 72 -0.51 -12.71 -1.91
C LEU A 72 0.84 -12.17 -1.46
N SER A 73 1.02 -10.84 -1.48
CA SER A 73 2.24 -10.17 -1.04
C SER A 73 2.55 -10.48 0.43
N ALA A 74 1.55 -10.49 1.31
CA ALA A 74 1.75 -10.85 2.72
C ALA A 74 2.24 -12.30 2.90
N ARG A 75 1.66 -13.24 2.13
CA ARG A 75 2.07 -14.65 2.15
C ARG A 75 3.50 -14.83 1.62
N LEU A 76 3.88 -14.10 0.57
CA LEU A 76 5.25 -14.10 0.07
C LEU A 76 6.25 -13.56 1.11
N VAL A 77 5.88 -12.53 1.88
CA VAL A 77 6.71 -12.03 2.99
C VAL A 77 6.88 -13.11 4.08
N GLU A 78 5.80 -13.79 4.47
CA GLU A 78 5.86 -14.89 5.46
C GLU A 78 6.72 -16.06 4.96
N GLN A 79 6.54 -16.48 3.70
CA GLN A 79 7.28 -17.59 3.09
C GLN A 79 8.77 -17.26 2.92
N ALA A 80 9.12 -16.00 2.67
CA ALA A 80 10.50 -15.54 2.65
C ALA A 80 11.16 -15.53 4.05
N GLY A 81 10.41 -15.85 5.11
CA GLY A 81 10.92 -16.01 6.48
C GLY A 81 11.06 -14.69 7.25
N PHE A 82 10.45 -13.60 6.78
CA PHE A 82 10.43 -12.36 7.54
C PHE A 82 9.52 -12.50 8.77
N PRO A 83 9.98 -12.05 9.96
CA PRO A 83 9.25 -12.27 11.20
C PRO A 83 8.08 -11.28 11.42
N ALA A 84 7.97 -10.23 10.60
CA ALA A 84 6.90 -9.25 10.61
C ALA A 84 6.74 -8.63 9.21
N ALA A 85 5.59 -8.01 8.97
CA ALA A 85 5.35 -7.20 7.77
C ALA A 85 4.70 -5.86 8.13
N PHE A 86 4.68 -4.96 7.15
CA PHE A 86 3.98 -3.69 7.22
C PHE A 86 2.98 -3.61 6.05
N MET A 87 1.73 -3.23 6.27
CA MET A 87 0.79 -2.99 5.18
C MET A 87 0.86 -1.52 4.78
N SER A 88 1.45 -1.23 3.62
CA SER A 88 1.69 0.15 3.16
C SER A 88 0.42 0.78 2.60
N GLY A 89 0.07 2.00 3.04
CA GLY A 89 -1.02 2.77 2.44
C GLY A 89 -0.77 3.07 0.96
N PHE A 90 0.46 3.48 0.62
CA PHE A 90 0.87 3.74 -0.77
C PHE A 90 0.72 2.52 -1.68
N SER A 91 1.31 1.39 -1.30
CA SER A 91 1.27 0.18 -2.13
C SER A 91 -0.15 -0.41 -2.21
N THR A 92 -0.95 -0.24 -1.16
CA THR A 92 -2.37 -0.63 -1.17
C THR A 92 -3.18 0.26 -2.13
N ALA A 93 -2.97 1.57 -2.14
CA ALA A 93 -3.66 2.48 -3.06
C ALA A 93 -3.29 2.17 -4.51
N ALA A 94 -2.00 1.94 -4.77
CA ALA A 94 -1.51 1.56 -6.09
C ALA A 94 -2.14 0.24 -6.58
N ALA A 95 -2.10 -0.81 -5.76
CA ALA A 95 -2.59 -2.13 -6.16
C ALA A 95 -4.12 -2.22 -6.23
N ARG A 96 -4.83 -1.61 -5.27
CA ARG A 96 -6.30 -1.74 -5.17
C ARG A 96 -7.04 -0.73 -6.05
N LEU A 97 -6.53 0.48 -6.19
CA LEU A 97 -7.21 1.57 -6.91
C LEU A 97 -6.52 1.94 -8.23
N GLY A 98 -5.27 1.53 -8.46
CA GLY A 98 -4.47 2.09 -9.54
C GLY A 98 -4.26 3.60 -9.39
N ALA A 99 -4.33 4.11 -8.15
CA ALA A 99 -4.42 5.53 -7.84
C ALA A 99 -3.31 5.99 -6.89
N PRO A 100 -2.98 7.29 -6.87
CA PRO A 100 -1.95 7.83 -5.98
C PRO A 100 -2.38 7.79 -4.51
N ASP A 101 -1.39 7.76 -3.62
CA ASP A 101 -1.59 7.82 -2.18
C ASP A 101 -1.87 9.26 -1.70
N THR A 102 -3.12 9.66 -1.83
CA THR A 102 -3.63 11.00 -1.50
C THR A 102 -4.84 10.96 -0.57
N GLY A 103 -4.96 9.88 0.23
CA GLY A 103 -6.08 9.69 1.15
C GLY A 103 -7.39 9.27 0.48
N LEU A 104 -7.31 8.66 -0.72
CA LEU A 104 -8.48 8.15 -1.45
C LEU A 104 -9.05 6.86 -0.85
N LEU A 105 -8.19 6.00 -0.30
CA LEU A 105 -8.62 4.79 0.37
C LEU A 105 -9.47 5.14 1.60
N SER A 106 -10.69 4.61 1.63
CA SER A 106 -11.56 4.74 2.79
C SER A 106 -11.14 3.79 3.92
N TYR A 107 -11.53 4.13 5.15
CA TYR A 107 -11.41 3.23 6.31
C TYR A 107 -11.88 1.80 6.02
N ALA A 108 -13.03 1.65 5.33
CA ALA A 108 -13.62 0.34 5.08
C ALA A 108 -12.75 -0.50 4.15
N GLU A 109 -12.18 0.10 3.11
CA GLU A 109 -11.30 -0.59 2.16
C GLU A 109 -10.00 -1.04 2.81
N VAL A 110 -9.41 -0.22 3.68
CA VAL A 110 -8.17 -0.58 4.37
C VAL A 110 -8.39 -1.70 5.40
N VAL A 111 -9.51 -1.65 6.14
CA VAL A 111 -9.88 -2.75 7.05
C VAL A 111 -10.19 -4.04 6.30
N ASP A 112 -10.88 -3.96 5.17
CA ASP A 112 -11.16 -5.11 4.29
C ASP A 112 -9.84 -5.73 3.77
N GLN A 113 -8.93 -4.92 3.27
CA GLN A 113 -7.61 -5.37 2.84
C GLN A 113 -6.82 -6.05 3.97
N GLY A 114 -6.86 -5.46 5.16
CA GLY A 114 -6.23 -6.02 6.36
C GLY A 114 -6.73 -7.41 6.74
N ARG A 115 -8.03 -7.68 6.56
CA ARG A 115 -8.60 -9.01 6.82
C ARG A 115 -8.04 -10.05 5.86
N TYR A 116 -7.96 -9.75 4.57
CA TYR A 116 -7.36 -10.66 3.60
C TYR A 116 -5.87 -10.92 3.87
N VAL A 117 -5.12 -9.89 4.26
CA VAL A 117 -3.72 -10.02 4.71
C VAL A 117 -3.61 -10.92 5.94
N HIS A 118 -4.52 -10.75 6.91
CA HIS A 118 -4.55 -11.55 8.12
C HIS A 118 -4.85 -13.02 7.83
N GLU A 119 -5.88 -13.30 7.02
CA GLU A 119 -6.33 -14.66 6.65
C GLU A 119 -5.32 -15.39 5.76
N ALA A 120 -4.60 -14.67 4.90
CA ALA A 120 -3.58 -15.25 4.02
C ALA A 120 -2.30 -15.67 4.76
N THR A 121 -2.12 -15.24 6.01
CA THR A 121 -0.91 -15.47 6.81
C THR A 121 -1.21 -16.29 8.06
N GLY A 122 -0.25 -17.11 8.50
CA GLY A 122 -0.39 -17.93 9.69
C GLY A 122 -0.36 -17.09 10.97
N ARG A 123 0.85 -16.68 11.38
CA ARG A 123 1.06 -15.91 12.62
C ARG A 123 1.86 -14.64 12.43
N LEU A 124 2.14 -14.27 11.18
CA LEU A 124 2.86 -13.04 10.84
C LEU A 124 2.22 -11.80 11.48
N PRO A 125 2.91 -11.10 12.40
CA PRO A 125 2.45 -9.81 12.89
C PRO A 125 2.58 -8.76 11.78
N VAL A 126 1.48 -8.06 11.51
CA VAL A 126 1.42 -6.99 10.49
C VAL A 126 1.08 -5.67 11.16
N ILE A 127 1.84 -4.62 10.85
CA ILE A 127 1.50 -3.24 11.19
C ILE A 127 0.72 -2.63 10.03
N GLY A 128 -0.49 -2.14 10.25
CA GLY A 128 -1.30 -1.51 9.21
C GLY A 128 -1.15 0.01 9.19
N ASP A 129 -1.01 0.60 8.01
CA ASP A 129 -1.13 2.05 7.80
C ASP A 129 -2.60 2.48 7.92
N ALA A 130 -2.90 3.37 8.86
CA ALA A 130 -4.24 3.92 9.05
C ALA A 130 -4.33 5.41 8.68
N ASP A 131 -3.38 5.92 7.90
CA ASP A 131 -3.32 7.32 7.51
C ASP A 131 -3.41 8.23 8.76
N THR A 132 -4.33 9.18 8.75
CA THR A 132 -4.64 10.10 9.85
C THR A 132 -5.70 9.56 10.82
N GLY A 133 -6.18 8.33 10.62
CA GLY A 133 -7.26 7.71 11.39
C GLY A 133 -8.68 7.97 10.88
N TYR A 134 -8.81 8.46 9.64
CA TYR A 134 -10.07 8.60 8.87
C TYR A 134 -11.13 9.52 9.52
N GLY A 135 -10.70 10.62 10.12
CA GLY A 135 -11.57 11.67 10.63
C GLY A 135 -11.01 12.34 11.88
N ASN A 136 -11.88 12.63 12.85
CA ASN A 136 -11.48 13.24 14.12
C ASN A 136 -11.00 12.18 15.15
N ALA A 137 -10.72 12.62 16.38
CA ALA A 137 -10.30 11.74 17.47
C ALA A 137 -11.28 10.56 17.74
N VAL A 138 -12.59 10.76 17.60
CA VAL A 138 -13.58 9.68 17.77
C VAL A 138 -13.53 8.69 16.61
N ASN A 139 -13.27 9.15 15.39
CA ASN A 139 -12.99 8.27 14.25
C ASN A 139 -11.75 7.43 14.51
N VAL A 140 -10.67 8.00 15.06
CA VAL A 140 -9.46 7.24 15.45
C VAL A 140 -9.79 6.09 16.40
N LYS A 141 -10.69 6.29 17.38
CA LYS A 141 -11.13 5.21 18.27
C LYS A 141 -11.79 4.05 17.53
N ARG A 142 -12.67 4.38 16.57
CA ARG A 142 -13.31 3.38 15.69
C ARG A 142 -12.25 2.68 14.84
N THR A 143 -11.31 3.42 14.28
CA THR A 143 -10.26 2.92 13.41
C THR A 143 -9.37 1.91 14.14
N LEU A 144 -8.88 2.25 15.34
CA LEU A 144 -8.06 1.34 16.13
C LEU A 144 -8.77 0.02 16.45
N ARG A 145 -10.04 0.09 16.87
CA ARG A 145 -10.85 -1.11 17.15
C ARG A 145 -11.05 -1.95 15.89
N GLY A 146 -11.30 -1.31 14.75
CA GLY A 146 -11.43 -1.96 13.45
C GLY A 146 -10.16 -2.67 13.01
N PHE A 147 -9.01 -2.03 13.16
CA PHE A 147 -7.71 -2.59 12.82
C PHE A 147 -7.36 -3.79 13.72
N ALA A 148 -7.60 -3.67 15.03
CA ALA A 148 -7.42 -4.79 15.94
C ALA A 148 -8.34 -5.97 15.58
N ALA A 149 -9.61 -5.70 15.24
CA ALA A 149 -10.56 -6.72 14.80
C ALA A 149 -10.21 -7.34 13.43
N ALA A 150 -9.53 -6.60 12.55
CA ALA A 150 -8.99 -7.14 11.30
C ALA A 150 -7.73 -8.01 11.49
N GLY A 151 -7.20 -8.08 12.71
CA GLY A 151 -6.06 -8.93 13.06
C GLY A 151 -4.69 -8.28 12.92
N PHE A 152 -4.62 -6.96 12.79
CA PHE A 152 -3.35 -6.22 12.81
C PHE A 152 -2.68 -6.30 14.19
N ALA A 153 -1.36 -6.45 14.19
CA ALA A 153 -0.52 -6.42 15.38
C ALA A 153 -0.16 -4.99 15.81
N GLY A 154 -0.13 -4.06 14.84
CA GLY A 154 0.10 -2.65 15.07
C GLY A 154 -0.69 -1.78 14.10
N ILE A 155 -0.86 -0.51 14.46
CA ILE A 155 -1.52 0.52 13.67
C ILE A 155 -0.63 1.76 13.61
N LEU A 156 -0.43 2.30 12.42
CA LEU A 156 0.24 3.59 12.23
C LEU A 156 -0.79 4.71 12.08
N ILE A 157 -0.60 5.79 12.83
CA ILE A 157 -1.44 7.00 12.77
C ILE A 157 -0.53 8.22 12.62
N GLU A 158 -0.83 9.07 11.63
CA GLU A 158 -0.02 10.24 11.28
C GLU A 158 -0.71 11.59 11.58
N ASP A 159 0.09 12.64 11.55
CA ASP A 159 -0.29 13.99 11.97
C ASP A 159 -0.65 14.93 10.81
N GLN A 160 -0.80 14.41 9.58
CA GLN A 160 -1.21 15.20 8.43
C GLN A 160 -2.63 15.78 8.58
N VAL A 161 -2.91 16.86 7.85
CA VAL A 161 -4.29 17.31 7.62
C VAL A 161 -4.99 16.38 6.63
N VAL A 162 -6.32 16.40 6.59
CA VAL A 162 -7.11 15.67 5.59
C VAL A 162 -7.45 16.60 4.41
N PRO A 163 -7.33 16.17 3.13
CA PRO A 163 -6.75 14.91 2.68
C PRO A 163 -5.23 14.87 2.90
N LYS A 164 -4.73 13.67 3.22
CA LYS A 164 -3.30 13.40 3.44
C LYS A 164 -2.56 13.17 2.13
N SER A 165 -1.25 13.31 2.13
CA SER A 165 -0.39 13.07 0.96
C SER A 165 0.76 12.13 1.28
N CYS A 166 1.25 11.41 0.28
CA CYS A 166 2.39 10.51 0.42
C CYS A 166 3.61 11.17 1.11
N GLY A 167 4.33 10.36 1.88
CA GLY A 167 5.49 10.73 2.67
C GLY A 167 6.61 11.48 1.93
N HIS A 168 6.72 11.32 0.62
CA HIS A 168 7.87 11.85 -0.12
C HIS A 168 7.51 12.91 -1.17
N VAL A 169 6.24 13.36 -1.22
CA VAL A 169 5.78 14.41 -2.16
C VAL A 169 5.88 15.84 -1.59
N ARG A 170 5.86 16.87 -2.45
CA ARG A 170 5.91 18.29 -2.06
C ARG A 170 4.55 18.79 -1.54
N GLY A 171 4.57 19.83 -0.72
CA GLY A 171 3.34 20.53 -0.28
C GLY A 171 2.58 19.88 0.88
N LYS A 172 3.24 19.05 1.69
CA LYS A 172 2.62 18.45 2.88
C LYS A 172 2.18 19.51 3.88
N ARG A 173 1.11 19.20 4.61
CA ARG A 173 0.61 20.00 5.74
C ARG A 173 0.32 19.08 6.91
N VAL A 174 0.70 19.50 8.09
CA VAL A 174 0.41 18.81 9.35
C VAL A 174 -0.65 19.57 10.13
N ALA A 175 -1.46 18.82 10.89
CA ALA A 175 -2.45 19.37 11.79
C ALA A 175 -1.79 20.13 12.95
N GLY A 176 -2.58 20.94 13.65
CA GLY A 176 -2.13 21.59 14.88
C GLY A 176 -1.64 20.58 15.91
N ARG A 177 -0.67 20.98 16.74
CA ARG A 177 -0.05 20.11 17.76
C ARG A 177 -1.08 19.40 18.66
N GLU A 178 -2.09 20.14 19.12
CA GLU A 178 -3.14 19.62 19.99
C GLU A 178 -3.98 18.55 19.31
N GLU A 179 -4.35 18.76 18.04
CA GLU A 179 -5.10 17.79 17.25
C GLU A 179 -4.28 16.52 17.00
N ALA A 180 -3.01 16.67 16.61
CA ALA A 180 -2.11 15.54 16.37
C ALA A 180 -1.95 14.68 17.63
N VAL A 181 -1.70 15.31 18.79
CA VAL A 181 -1.59 14.62 20.08
C VAL A 181 -2.94 13.99 20.48
N ALA A 182 -4.06 14.66 20.23
CA ALA A 182 -5.39 14.13 20.54
C ALA A 182 -5.71 12.84 19.77
N ARG A 183 -5.24 12.70 18.52
CA ARG A 183 -5.40 11.46 17.75
C ARG A 183 -4.67 10.29 18.42
N ILE A 184 -3.41 10.48 18.83
CA ILE A 184 -2.63 9.44 19.53
C ILE A 184 -3.28 9.09 20.87
N ARG A 185 -3.68 10.09 21.66
CA ARG A 185 -4.41 9.85 22.93
C ARG A 185 -5.70 9.06 22.71
N ALA A 186 -6.48 9.41 21.69
CA ALA A 186 -7.72 8.69 21.38
C ALA A 186 -7.46 7.23 20.99
N ALA A 187 -6.38 6.94 20.28
CA ALA A 187 -5.96 5.58 19.99
C ALA A 187 -5.62 4.81 21.29
N VAL A 188 -4.82 5.42 22.17
CA VAL A 188 -4.45 4.83 23.48
C VAL A 188 -5.70 4.57 24.34
N ASP A 189 -6.61 5.53 24.42
CA ASP A 189 -7.88 5.40 25.15
C ASP A 189 -8.75 4.28 24.55
N ALA A 190 -8.86 4.20 23.22
CA ALA A 190 -9.66 3.18 22.56
C ALA A 190 -9.14 1.76 22.83
N ARG A 191 -7.81 1.61 22.92
CA ARG A 191 -7.14 0.36 23.30
C ARG A 191 -7.50 -0.04 24.73
N ALA A 192 -7.37 0.90 25.67
CA ALA A 192 -7.67 0.67 27.09
C ALA A 192 -9.16 0.36 27.33
N GLU A 193 -10.06 1.15 26.75
CA GLU A 193 -11.52 0.96 26.88
C GLU A 193 -12.02 -0.33 26.24
N GLY A 194 -11.45 -0.70 25.09
CA GLY A 194 -11.89 -1.86 24.32
C GLY A 194 -11.30 -3.18 24.79
N GLY A 195 -10.26 -3.16 25.63
CA GLY A 195 -9.53 -4.36 26.01
C GLY A 195 -8.88 -5.09 24.81
N VAL A 196 -8.57 -4.35 23.74
CA VAL A 196 -7.92 -4.90 22.53
C VAL A 196 -6.41 -4.76 22.63
N ASP A 197 -5.68 -5.71 22.05
CA ASP A 197 -4.21 -5.73 22.10
C ASP A 197 -3.63 -5.38 20.73
N ILE A 198 -3.17 -4.13 20.57
CA ILE A 198 -2.56 -3.61 19.32
C ILE A 198 -1.52 -2.53 19.66
N LEU A 199 -0.40 -2.48 18.94
CA LEU A 199 0.63 -1.44 19.12
C LEU A 199 0.29 -0.20 18.30
N ILE A 200 0.57 0.98 18.83
CA ILE A 200 0.32 2.28 18.20
C ILE A 200 1.66 2.86 17.76
N VAL A 201 1.81 3.03 16.45
CA VAL A 201 2.93 3.71 15.81
C VAL A 201 2.50 5.15 15.52
N ALA A 202 3.12 6.10 16.19
CA ALA A 202 2.86 7.51 15.95
C ALA A 202 3.84 8.06 14.92
N ARG A 203 3.30 8.51 13.79
CA ARG A 203 4.05 9.09 12.68
C ARG A 203 3.94 10.62 12.68
N SER A 204 5.07 11.29 12.44
CA SER A 204 5.12 12.72 12.16
C SER A 204 5.66 12.97 10.76
N ASP A 205 4.92 13.75 9.97
CA ASP A 205 5.32 14.25 8.66
C ASP A 205 5.85 15.70 8.72
N ALA A 206 5.94 16.27 9.93
CA ALA A 206 6.29 17.66 10.16
C ALA A 206 7.70 18.02 9.71
N ARG A 207 8.61 17.05 9.55
CA ARG A 207 9.98 17.35 9.05
C ARG A 207 9.94 18.04 7.69
N GLN A 208 9.06 17.58 6.80
CA GLN A 208 8.91 18.19 5.48
C GLN A 208 7.91 19.34 5.45
N ALA A 209 6.84 19.25 6.24
CA ALA A 209 5.78 20.26 6.24
C ALA A 209 6.20 21.54 6.97
N ASP A 210 7.13 21.42 7.92
CA ASP A 210 7.61 22.50 8.78
C ASP A 210 9.15 22.38 8.92
N CYS A 211 9.64 21.80 10.02
CA CYS A 211 11.06 21.67 10.28
C CYS A 211 11.39 20.45 11.16
N MET A 212 12.68 20.13 11.26
CA MET A 212 13.16 19.02 12.10
C MET A 212 12.80 19.21 13.58
N GLN A 213 12.89 20.45 14.09
CA GLN A 213 12.59 20.73 15.49
C GLN A 213 11.11 20.47 15.83
N GLU A 214 10.20 20.83 14.91
CA GLU A 214 8.77 20.53 15.07
C GLU A 214 8.52 19.02 15.05
N ALA A 215 9.17 18.28 14.14
CA ALA A 215 9.05 16.82 14.08
C ALA A 215 9.52 16.13 15.37
N LEU A 216 10.66 16.57 15.93
CA LEU A 216 11.19 16.07 17.19
C LEU A 216 10.27 16.38 18.38
N TRP A 217 9.71 17.61 18.44
CA TRP A 217 8.74 17.98 19.47
C TRP A 217 7.52 17.08 19.42
N ARG A 218 6.99 16.82 18.22
CA ARG A 218 5.81 15.95 18.03
C ARG A 218 6.09 14.51 18.40
N ALA A 219 7.22 13.95 17.98
CA ALA A 219 7.61 12.60 18.35
C ALA A 219 7.71 12.43 19.88
N ALA A 220 8.28 13.41 20.59
CA ALA A 220 8.31 13.41 22.05
C ALA A 220 6.89 13.50 22.64
N ALA A 221 6.05 14.41 22.14
CA ALA A 221 4.67 14.56 22.61
C ALA A 221 3.80 13.31 22.35
N PHE A 222 4.04 12.59 21.25
CA PHE A 222 3.36 11.31 20.95
C PHE A 222 3.81 10.20 21.90
N ALA A 223 5.09 10.17 22.29
CA ALA A 223 5.58 9.27 23.33
C ALA A 223 4.90 9.55 24.68
N ASP A 224 4.81 10.82 25.08
CA ASP A 224 4.13 11.22 26.31
C ASP A 224 2.62 10.93 26.27
N ALA A 225 2.02 10.92 25.08
CA ALA A 225 0.63 10.52 24.86
C ALA A 225 0.39 9.00 24.96
N GLY A 226 1.45 8.18 25.00
CA GLY A 226 1.37 6.73 25.17
C GLY A 226 1.49 5.92 23.88
N ALA A 227 2.08 6.48 22.81
CA ALA A 227 2.48 5.69 21.64
C ALA A 227 3.47 4.58 22.04
N ASP A 228 3.43 3.44 21.34
CA ASP A 228 4.37 2.34 21.59
C ASP A 228 5.60 2.41 20.70
N MET A 229 5.50 3.09 19.56
CA MET A 229 6.58 3.25 18.58
C MET A 229 6.50 4.62 17.92
N LEU A 230 7.65 5.18 17.56
CA LEU A 230 7.74 6.49 16.93
C LEU A 230 8.31 6.40 15.52
N PHE A 231 7.83 7.28 14.65
CA PHE A 231 8.31 7.41 13.28
C PHE A 231 8.30 8.89 12.88
N ILE A 232 9.44 9.41 12.43
CA ILE A 232 9.49 10.69 11.70
C ILE A 232 9.77 10.35 10.24
N ASP A 233 8.85 10.73 9.37
CA ASP A 233 8.97 10.47 7.96
C ASP A 233 9.95 11.44 7.28
N ALA A 234 10.66 10.92 6.28
CA ALA A 234 11.52 11.67 5.39
C ALA A 234 12.63 12.52 6.06
N LEU A 235 13.32 11.95 7.05
CA LEU A 235 14.58 12.49 7.58
C LEU A 235 15.61 12.58 6.46
N GLY A 236 16.23 13.76 6.29
CA GLY A 236 17.04 14.11 5.11
C GLY A 236 18.53 13.77 5.22
N SER A 237 19.01 13.36 6.40
CA SER A 237 20.41 13.02 6.63
C SER A 237 20.58 12.00 7.76
N GLU A 238 21.73 11.35 7.82
CA GLU A 238 22.09 10.47 8.94
C GLU A 238 22.15 11.21 10.28
N ASP A 239 22.54 12.49 10.29
CA ASP A 239 22.55 13.33 11.49
C ASP A 239 21.13 13.57 12.02
N GLU A 240 20.16 13.81 11.12
CA GLU A 240 18.75 13.92 11.51
C GLU A 240 18.24 12.57 12.07
N MET A 241 18.60 11.45 11.46
CA MET A 241 18.29 10.10 11.95
C MET A 241 18.85 9.84 13.35
N ARG A 242 20.13 10.16 13.56
CA ARG A 242 20.82 10.02 14.85
C ARG A 242 20.14 10.87 15.92
N THR A 243 19.81 12.12 15.58
CA THR A 243 19.12 13.04 16.48
C THR A 243 17.75 12.50 16.90
N PHE A 244 16.97 11.96 15.96
CA PHE A 244 15.69 11.34 16.26
C PHE A 244 15.83 10.13 17.19
N CYS A 245 16.78 9.24 16.93
CA CYS A 245 16.99 8.04 17.74
C CYS A 245 17.48 8.36 19.16
N GLN A 246 18.14 9.51 19.35
CA GLN A 246 18.66 10.00 20.64
C GLN A 246 17.65 10.81 21.47
N LEU A 247 16.39 10.92 21.04
CA LEU A 247 15.35 11.61 21.80
C LEU A 247 15.24 11.07 23.24
N GLY A 248 15.21 12.00 24.21
CA GLY A 248 15.11 11.71 25.64
C GLY A 248 13.67 11.45 26.12
N GLY A 249 13.47 11.48 27.45
CA GLY A 249 12.15 11.39 28.07
C GLY A 249 11.45 10.04 27.84
N ALA A 250 10.12 10.06 27.65
CA ALA A 250 9.36 8.85 27.32
C ALA A 250 9.83 8.22 26.00
N ALA A 251 10.20 9.05 25.01
CA ALA A 251 10.65 8.61 23.69
C ALA A 251 11.95 7.79 23.74
N ALA A 252 12.81 7.98 24.75
CA ALA A 252 14.09 7.27 24.86
C ALA A 252 13.95 5.74 24.82
N ARG A 253 12.87 5.20 25.41
CA ARG A 253 12.65 3.75 25.54
C ARG A 253 11.79 3.15 24.44
N LEU A 254 11.18 3.97 23.59
CA LEU A 254 10.31 3.49 22.53
C LEU A 254 11.13 3.06 21.31
N PRO A 255 10.76 1.97 20.63
CA PRO A 255 11.24 1.64 19.30
C PRO A 255 11.10 2.83 18.33
N LYS A 256 12.10 2.99 17.45
CA LYS A 256 12.07 3.95 16.34
C LYS A 256 12.01 3.20 15.03
N MET A 257 11.11 3.64 14.16
CA MET A 257 10.91 3.07 12.84
C MET A 257 11.62 3.91 11.77
N ALA A 258 12.34 3.23 10.88
CA ALA A 258 12.85 3.79 9.64
C ALA A 258 12.00 3.34 8.45
N ASN A 259 11.92 4.19 7.43
CA ASN A 259 11.23 3.90 6.18
C ASN A 259 12.20 4.04 5.00
N MET A 260 12.62 2.92 4.42
CA MET A 260 13.58 2.89 3.31
C MET A 260 12.84 2.77 1.99
N LEU A 261 12.56 3.92 1.37
CA LEU A 261 11.86 3.98 0.08
C LEU A 261 12.79 3.62 -1.08
N GLU A 262 12.79 2.34 -1.47
CA GLU A 262 13.69 1.78 -2.49
C GLU A 262 13.33 2.32 -3.89
N GLY A 263 14.14 3.23 -4.42
CA GLY A 263 13.88 3.86 -5.73
C GLY A 263 14.00 5.38 -5.76
N GLY A 264 14.29 6.03 -4.62
CA GLY A 264 14.71 7.44 -4.59
C GLY A 264 13.80 8.36 -3.79
N GLY A 265 13.56 8.02 -2.51
CA GLY A 265 12.93 8.94 -1.56
C GLY A 265 13.87 10.06 -1.08
N LYS A 266 13.33 10.95 -0.23
CA LYS A 266 14.12 12.04 0.39
C LYS A 266 15.12 11.55 1.44
N THR A 267 14.88 10.36 2.00
CA THR A 267 15.72 9.78 3.05
C THR A 267 16.87 8.99 2.43
N PRO A 268 18.13 9.23 2.86
CA PRO A 268 19.26 8.40 2.44
C PRO A 268 19.00 6.92 2.71
N LEU A 269 19.23 6.09 1.69
CA LEU A 269 19.07 4.64 1.82
C LEU A 269 20.25 4.04 2.57
N LEU A 270 20.00 3.53 3.78
CA LEU A 270 21.00 2.89 4.61
C LEU A 270 20.73 1.39 4.75
N PRO A 271 21.78 0.56 4.86
CA PRO A 271 21.59 -0.86 5.17
C PRO A 271 21.06 -1.05 6.60
N PRO A 272 20.37 -2.17 6.90
CA PRO A 272 19.83 -2.45 8.23
C PRO A 272 20.82 -2.28 9.37
N ALA A 273 22.07 -2.73 9.18
CA ALA A 273 23.11 -2.63 10.21
C ALA A 273 23.41 -1.18 10.60
N ALA A 274 23.53 -0.28 9.62
CA ALA A 274 23.74 1.15 9.87
C ALA A 274 22.54 1.79 10.57
N LEU A 275 21.31 1.42 10.19
CA LEU A 275 20.10 1.88 10.88
C LEU A 275 20.05 1.41 12.34
N GLN A 276 20.45 0.17 12.60
CA GLN A 276 20.54 -0.38 13.95
C GLN A 276 21.58 0.38 14.80
N GLU A 277 22.75 0.67 14.24
CA GLU A 277 23.80 1.47 14.89
C GLU A 277 23.34 2.90 15.22
N LEU A 278 22.47 3.49 14.39
CA LEU A 278 21.85 4.78 14.67
C LEU A 278 20.82 4.72 15.80
N GLY A 279 20.24 3.54 16.07
CA GLY A 279 19.26 3.30 17.14
C GLY A 279 17.84 2.99 16.65
N PHE A 280 17.64 2.71 15.37
CA PHE A 280 16.36 2.21 14.87
C PHE A 280 16.14 0.75 15.28
N SER A 281 14.89 0.40 15.59
CA SER A 281 14.50 -0.94 16.04
C SER A 281 13.73 -1.71 14.97
N ILE A 282 13.19 -1.00 13.97
CA ILE A 282 12.47 -1.59 12.84
C ILE A 282 12.70 -0.76 11.57
N VAL A 283 12.73 -1.43 10.44
CA VAL A 283 12.81 -0.81 9.11
C VAL A 283 11.74 -1.40 8.18
N ALA A 284 11.04 -0.52 7.48
CA ALA A 284 10.09 -0.87 6.42
C ALA A 284 10.68 -0.64 5.02
N TYR A 285 10.20 -1.46 4.07
CA TYR A 285 10.59 -1.44 2.66
C TYR A 285 9.33 -1.36 1.79
N PRO A 286 8.82 -0.14 1.51
CA PRO A 286 7.52 0.04 0.87
C PRO A 286 7.43 -0.43 -0.58
N LEU A 287 8.55 -0.38 -1.31
CA LEU A 287 8.54 -0.48 -2.76
C LEU A 287 9.05 -1.82 -3.29
N SER A 288 9.75 -2.64 -2.50
CA SER A 288 10.34 -3.89 -3.03
C SER A 288 9.32 -4.81 -3.71
N LEU A 289 8.17 -5.06 -3.07
CA LEU A 289 7.15 -5.95 -3.66
C LEU A 289 6.29 -5.27 -4.73
N LEU A 290 6.17 -3.95 -4.71
CA LEU A 290 5.46 -3.24 -5.78
C LEU A 290 6.33 -3.11 -7.04
N GLY A 291 7.63 -2.85 -6.85
CA GLY A 291 8.60 -2.59 -7.91
C GLY A 291 8.97 -3.80 -8.78
N VAL A 292 8.63 -5.02 -8.36
CA VAL A 292 8.76 -6.22 -9.22
C VAL A 292 7.68 -6.31 -10.29
N SER A 293 6.61 -5.51 -10.18
CA SER A 293 5.50 -5.48 -11.14
C SER A 293 5.81 -4.51 -12.29
N ASP A 294 6.54 -4.98 -13.31
CA ASP A 294 6.72 -4.25 -14.57
C ASP A 294 5.53 -4.51 -15.51
N GLY A 295 5.09 -3.49 -16.26
CA GLY A 295 3.96 -3.58 -17.20
C GLY A 295 4.27 -4.36 -18.48
N ARG A 296 5.40 -5.08 -18.51
CA ARG A 296 5.86 -5.88 -19.64
C ARG A 296 5.59 -7.35 -19.36
N ILE A 297 5.33 -8.13 -20.40
CA ILE A 297 5.28 -9.58 -20.29
C ILE A 297 6.75 -10.06 -20.26
N PRO A 298 7.25 -10.58 -19.12
CA PRO A 298 8.59 -11.14 -19.05
C PRO A 298 8.68 -12.39 -19.94
N GLY A 299 9.88 -12.71 -20.42
CA GLY A 299 10.13 -13.99 -21.08
C GLY A 299 9.82 -15.17 -20.14
N PRO A 300 9.41 -16.34 -20.66
CA PRO A 300 9.11 -17.52 -19.84
C PRO A 300 10.22 -17.89 -18.85
N GLU A 301 11.47 -17.63 -19.20
CA GLU A 301 12.67 -17.87 -18.38
C GLU A 301 12.81 -16.95 -17.15
N ALA A 302 12.12 -15.81 -17.14
CA ALA A 302 12.10 -14.87 -16.03
C ALA A 302 10.88 -15.05 -15.12
N LEU A 303 9.94 -15.93 -15.50
CA LEU A 303 8.78 -16.27 -14.69
C LEU A 303 9.09 -17.43 -13.73
N PRO A 304 8.51 -17.42 -12.52
CA PRO A 304 8.44 -18.63 -11.72
C PRO A 304 7.67 -19.71 -12.47
N SER A 305 8.04 -20.96 -12.25
CA SER A 305 7.30 -22.12 -12.73
C SER A 305 5.87 -22.12 -12.18
N PHE A 306 4.94 -22.79 -12.90
CA PHE A 306 3.57 -22.92 -12.41
C PHE A 306 3.49 -23.64 -11.05
N GLU A 307 4.39 -24.59 -10.80
CA GLU A 307 4.50 -25.25 -9.49
C GLU A 307 4.92 -24.28 -8.38
N GLU A 308 5.84 -23.36 -8.66
CA GLU A 308 6.22 -22.30 -7.71
C GLU A 308 5.05 -21.34 -7.44
N LEU A 309 4.27 -20.98 -8.46
CA LEU A 309 3.05 -20.18 -8.28
C LEU A 309 1.99 -20.93 -7.46
N GLN A 310 1.79 -22.21 -7.73
CA GLN A 310 0.89 -23.06 -6.94
C GLN A 310 1.33 -23.16 -5.47
N ARG A 311 2.63 -23.31 -5.23
CA ARG A 311 3.20 -23.30 -3.87
C ARG A 311 3.00 -21.95 -3.19
N ALA A 312 3.19 -20.85 -3.92
CA ALA A 312 3.01 -19.50 -3.38
C ALA A 312 1.58 -19.26 -2.87
N VAL A 313 0.56 -19.76 -3.59
CA VAL A 313 -0.85 -19.60 -3.20
C VAL A 313 -1.40 -20.73 -2.32
N GLY A 314 -0.62 -21.78 -2.07
CA GLY A 314 -0.93 -22.79 -1.06
C GLY A 314 -1.60 -24.07 -1.52
N PHE A 315 -1.40 -24.46 -2.77
CA PHE A 315 -1.89 -25.75 -3.28
C PHE A 315 -1.41 -26.96 -2.46
N PRO A 316 -0.14 -27.04 -2.01
CA PRO A 316 0.31 -28.18 -1.20
C PRO A 316 -0.49 -28.35 0.09
N GLU A 317 -0.75 -27.26 0.82
CA GLU A 317 -1.55 -27.29 2.05
C GLU A 317 -3.02 -27.62 1.76
N TYR A 318 -3.58 -27.05 0.68
CA TYR A 318 -4.94 -27.35 0.23
C TYR A 318 -5.13 -28.85 -0.05
N TYR A 319 -4.27 -29.45 -0.88
CA TYR A 319 -4.40 -30.87 -1.22
C TYR A 319 -4.20 -31.79 -0.02
N ALA A 320 -3.30 -31.43 0.90
CA ALA A 320 -3.10 -32.17 2.14
C ALA A 320 -4.34 -32.12 3.05
N GLU A 321 -5.07 -30.99 3.06
CA GLU A 321 -6.31 -30.84 3.81
C GLU A 321 -7.48 -31.53 3.12
N GLU A 322 -7.63 -31.37 1.80
CA GLU A 322 -8.66 -32.02 0.97
C GLU A 322 -8.61 -33.55 1.10
N ALA A 323 -7.41 -34.13 1.07
CA ALA A 323 -7.21 -35.57 1.24
C ALA A 323 -7.78 -36.11 2.57
N ARG A 324 -7.89 -35.28 3.63
CA ARG A 324 -8.49 -35.67 4.92
C ARG A 324 -10.01 -35.85 4.85
N TYR A 325 -10.65 -35.20 3.87
CA TYR A 325 -12.10 -35.23 3.68
C TYR A 325 -12.51 -36.01 2.42
N ALA A 326 -11.58 -36.74 1.80
CA ALA A 326 -11.87 -37.55 0.63
C ALA A 326 -12.97 -38.57 0.95
N VAL A 327 -14.10 -38.45 0.27
CA VAL A 327 -15.21 -39.41 0.36
C VAL A 327 -14.91 -40.56 -0.59
N PRO A 328 -14.88 -41.83 -0.13
CA PRO A 328 -14.71 -42.97 -1.02
C PRO A 328 -15.84 -42.98 -2.04
N GLN A 329 -15.51 -42.90 -3.34
CA GLN A 329 -16.51 -43.13 -4.36
C GLN A 329 -16.91 -44.61 -4.36
N PRO A 330 -18.21 -44.94 -4.48
CA PRO A 330 -18.63 -46.31 -4.69
C PRO A 330 -17.96 -46.82 -5.97
N ALA A 331 -17.35 -48.01 -5.90
CA ALA A 331 -16.75 -48.64 -7.06
C ALA A 331 -17.78 -48.70 -8.19
N THR A 332 -17.53 -47.98 -9.27
CA THR A 332 -18.25 -48.19 -10.52
C THR A 332 -17.92 -49.62 -10.96
N ALA A 333 -18.88 -50.51 -10.81
CA ALA A 333 -18.76 -51.86 -11.33
C ALA A 333 -18.41 -51.74 -12.83
N PRO A 334 -17.35 -52.41 -13.32
CA PRO A 334 -17.06 -52.40 -14.74
C PRO A 334 -18.30 -52.94 -15.44
N LEU A 335 -18.85 -52.15 -16.38
CA LEU A 335 -19.86 -52.62 -17.32
C LEU A 335 -19.27 -53.83 -18.04
N SER A 336 -19.72 -55.03 -17.68
CA SER A 336 -19.38 -56.24 -18.40
C SER A 336 -19.94 -56.10 -19.82
N SER A 337 -19.08 -55.79 -20.78
CA SER A 337 -19.41 -55.86 -22.19
C SER A 337 -19.55 -57.33 -22.58
N ASN A 338 -20.74 -57.90 -22.35
CA ASN A 338 -21.18 -59.10 -23.06
C ASN A 338 -21.52 -58.69 -24.50
N LEU A 339 -20.49 -58.48 -25.31
CA LEU A 339 -20.59 -58.61 -26.76
C LEU A 339 -19.74 -59.82 -27.12
N GLY A 340 -20.44 -60.87 -27.53
CA GLY A 340 -19.89 -62.19 -27.76
C GLY A 340 -18.74 -62.18 -28.76
N ASP A 341 -17.76 -63.01 -28.44
CA ASP A 341 -16.75 -63.51 -29.37
C ASP A 341 -17.40 -64.01 -30.65
N ASP A 342 -16.89 -63.54 -31.79
CA ASP A 342 -16.70 -64.43 -32.91
C ASP A 342 -15.47 -64.04 -33.75
N ARG A 343 -14.59 -65.03 -33.91
CA ARG A 343 -13.52 -65.17 -34.93
C ARG A 343 -12.11 -64.66 -34.63
N SER A 344 -11.36 -65.57 -33.99
CA SER A 344 -10.21 -66.30 -34.54
C SER A 344 -9.09 -65.57 -35.32
N ALA A 345 -7.89 -65.79 -34.78
CA ALA A 345 -6.63 -66.10 -35.46
C ALA A 345 -5.64 -64.95 -35.71
N ALA A 346 -4.57 -65.00 -34.91
CA ALA A 346 -3.16 -65.07 -35.31
C ALA A 346 -2.25 -64.00 -34.69
N GLY A 347 -1.16 -64.47 -34.07
CA GLY A 347 0.13 -63.79 -34.16
C GLY A 347 0.56 -63.02 -32.92
N SER A 348 1.40 -63.66 -32.12
CA SER A 348 2.36 -63.06 -31.18
C SER A 348 3.08 -61.82 -31.72
N THR A 349 3.27 -60.79 -30.89
CA THR A 349 4.57 -60.34 -30.34
C THR A 349 4.38 -59.01 -29.59
N SER A 350 4.88 -58.92 -28.36
CA SER A 350 5.17 -57.64 -27.69
C SER A 350 6.45 -57.05 -28.33
N PRO A 351 6.61 -55.71 -28.43
CA PRO A 351 7.26 -55.01 -27.32
C PRO A 351 6.90 -53.52 -27.10
N ALA A 352 7.23 -53.06 -25.90
CA ALA A 352 7.86 -51.79 -25.51
C ALA A 352 7.21 -50.42 -25.80
N ALA A 353 7.41 -49.56 -24.80
CA ALA A 353 7.04 -48.16 -24.70
C ALA A 353 7.74 -47.26 -25.74
N GLU A 354 7.04 -46.21 -26.20
CA GLU A 354 7.70 -44.98 -26.63
C GLU A 354 6.76 -43.76 -26.61
N SER A 355 7.39 -42.61 -26.33
CA SER A 355 6.83 -41.29 -26.06
C SER A 355 6.17 -40.63 -27.26
N ILE A 356 5.11 -39.87 -27.04
CA ILE A 356 4.51 -38.99 -28.07
C ILE A 356 4.82 -37.53 -27.72
N ALA A 357 5.70 -36.91 -28.52
CA ALA A 357 5.81 -35.46 -28.67
C ALA A 357 4.85 -34.98 -29.78
N PRO A 358 4.34 -33.73 -29.75
CA PRO A 358 3.52 -33.21 -30.83
C PRO A 358 4.36 -32.54 -31.93
N GLU A 359 4.07 -32.90 -33.18
CA GLU A 359 4.64 -32.33 -34.40
C GLU A 359 4.07 -30.95 -34.75
N SER A 360 4.94 -30.07 -35.23
CA SER A 360 4.62 -28.85 -36.00
C SER A 360 4.40 -29.19 -37.48
N PRO A 361 3.71 -28.34 -38.26
CA PRO A 361 4.00 -28.20 -39.68
C PRO A 361 4.50 -26.79 -40.02
N ALA A 362 5.55 -26.76 -40.83
CA ALA A 362 6.25 -25.58 -41.29
C ALA A 362 5.87 -25.24 -42.75
N ARG A 363 5.62 -23.93 -42.98
CA ARG A 363 5.91 -23.10 -44.19
C ARG A 363 5.17 -23.51 -45.50
N GLN A 364 4.95 -22.68 -46.51
CA GLN A 364 5.56 -21.49 -47.16
C GLN A 364 4.40 -20.74 -47.87
N GLU A 365 4.44 -19.51 -48.40
CA GLU A 365 5.41 -18.45 -48.68
C GLU A 365 4.64 -17.19 -49.13
N ALA A 366 5.31 -16.03 -49.07
CA ALA A 366 5.15 -14.82 -49.92
C ALA A 366 3.73 -14.21 -50.09
N GLY A 367 3.47 -12.92 -49.86
CA GLY A 367 4.29 -11.74 -50.02
C GLY A 367 3.40 -10.65 -50.66
N ALA A 368 3.68 -9.39 -50.32
CA ALA A 368 3.23 -8.16 -50.96
C ALA A 368 1.87 -7.52 -50.56
N SER A 369 2.02 -6.28 -50.07
CA SER A 369 1.33 -5.05 -50.50
C SER A 369 -0.08 -4.73 -50.01
N ALA A 370 -0.10 -3.81 -49.03
CA ALA A 370 -0.81 -2.52 -49.01
C ALA A 370 -2.13 -2.32 -49.80
N ALA A 371 -3.09 -1.76 -49.04
CA ALA A 371 -3.89 -0.55 -49.35
C ALA A 371 -5.42 -0.72 -49.38
N SER A 372 -6.05 0.25 -48.68
CA SER A 372 -7.28 0.95 -49.07
C SER A 372 -8.66 0.31 -48.81
N ALA A 373 -9.33 0.92 -47.83
CA ALA A 373 -10.73 1.34 -47.78
C ALA A 373 -11.70 0.89 -48.89
N ALA A 374 -12.86 0.38 -48.47
CA ALA A 374 -14.19 0.81 -48.92
C ALA A 374 -15.30 0.06 -48.13
N GLU A 375 -16.20 0.80 -47.48
CA GLU A 375 -17.62 0.43 -47.25
C GLU A 375 -18.36 0.32 -48.60
N PRO A 376 -19.67 -0.05 -48.74
CA PRO A 376 -20.75 -0.19 -47.74
C PRO A 376 -21.71 -1.40 -47.97
N SER A 377 -22.74 -1.56 -47.12
CA SER A 377 -24.15 -1.49 -47.57
C SER A 377 -25.16 -2.07 -46.56
N HIS A 378 -26.33 -1.44 -46.60
CA HIS A 378 -27.54 -1.58 -45.81
C HIS A 378 -28.22 -2.95 -45.82
N GLY A 379 -29.00 -3.21 -44.76
CA GLY A 379 -30.11 -4.17 -44.78
C GLY A 379 -30.93 -4.13 -43.50
N ALA A 380 -32.04 -3.37 -43.52
CA ALA A 380 -32.98 -3.21 -42.42
C ALA A 380 -33.85 -4.46 -42.17
N ALA A 381 -34.36 -4.64 -40.94
CA ALA A 381 -35.81 -4.52 -40.62
C ALA A 381 -36.25 -5.41 -39.42
N THR A 382 -37.02 -4.76 -38.53
CA THR A 382 -38.15 -5.28 -37.70
C THR A 382 -37.83 -6.26 -36.56
N SER A 383 -38.45 -6.27 -35.38
CA SER A 383 -39.51 -5.55 -34.63
C SER A 383 -39.45 -6.22 -33.23
N GLY A 384 -39.84 -5.71 -32.06
CA GLY A 384 -40.70 -4.63 -31.61
C GLY A 384 -41.10 -4.97 -30.16
N GLN A 385 -41.17 -3.98 -29.26
CA GLN A 385 -42.20 -3.79 -28.23
C GLN A 385 -41.74 -2.75 -27.21
N ALA A 386 -42.38 -1.58 -27.25
CA ALA A 386 -42.40 -0.61 -26.16
C ALA A 386 -43.75 0.13 -26.16
N ARG A 387 -44.33 0.26 -24.96
CA ARG A 387 -45.39 1.17 -24.48
C ARG A 387 -44.95 1.48 -23.05
N GLN A 388 -45.07 2.65 -22.43
CA GLN A 388 -45.77 3.95 -22.55
C GLN A 388 -44.89 4.96 -21.75
N THR A 389 -44.87 6.27 -21.95
CA THR A 389 -45.82 7.33 -21.52
C THR A 389 -45.27 8.69 -22.05
N SER A 390 -46.02 9.52 -22.82
CA SER A 390 -46.71 10.78 -22.43
C SER A 390 -45.98 11.63 -21.36
N SER A 391 -45.82 12.96 -21.42
CA SER A 391 -46.47 14.05 -22.18
C SER A 391 -45.76 15.40 -21.89
N LEU A 392 -45.78 16.28 -22.91
CA LEU A 392 -45.97 17.76 -22.88
C LEU A 392 -45.12 18.64 -21.94
N GLU A 393 -44.44 19.64 -22.53
CA GLU A 393 -44.45 21.04 -22.08
C GLU A 393 -43.89 21.98 -23.18
N GLU A 394 -44.78 22.75 -23.80
CA GLU A 394 -44.51 24.07 -24.39
C GLU A 394 -44.87 25.11 -23.32
N ASP A 395 -43.99 26.08 -23.05
CA ASP A 395 -44.26 27.51 -23.31
C ASP A 395 -43.25 28.46 -22.65
N LEU A 396 -43.15 29.63 -23.29
CA LEU A 396 -42.72 30.94 -22.77
C LEU A 396 -41.23 31.32 -22.84
N ALA A 397 -40.89 31.81 -24.04
CA ALA A 397 -39.94 32.89 -24.24
C ALA A 397 -40.46 34.22 -23.66
N SER A 398 -39.61 34.96 -22.95
CA SER A 398 -39.39 36.41 -23.16
C SER A 398 -38.35 36.97 -22.18
N LEU A 399 -37.38 37.70 -22.75
CA LEU A 399 -36.69 38.91 -22.27
C LEU A 399 -35.20 38.87 -22.64
N GLU A 400 -34.87 39.62 -23.70
CA GLU A 400 -33.53 39.93 -24.19
C GLU A 400 -32.79 40.94 -23.29
N GLU A 401 -31.45 40.88 -23.28
CA GLU A 401 -30.45 41.98 -23.27
C GLU A 401 -29.03 41.37 -23.01
N PRO A 402 -27.90 42.01 -23.37
CA PRO A 402 -27.09 41.61 -24.53
C PRO A 402 -25.74 40.97 -24.18
N ALA A 403 -25.07 40.47 -25.22
CA ALA A 403 -23.73 39.89 -25.18
C ALA A 403 -22.71 40.85 -24.55
N SER A 404 -22.19 40.48 -23.37
CA SER A 404 -20.96 41.06 -22.82
C SER A 404 -19.83 40.05 -22.94
N GLN A 405 -18.83 40.40 -23.75
CA GLN A 405 -17.55 39.71 -23.79
C GLN A 405 -16.85 39.88 -22.44
N GLN A 406 -16.94 38.88 -21.56
CA GLN A 406 -16.03 38.79 -20.42
C GLN A 406 -14.71 38.17 -20.85
N ARG A 407 -13.75 39.07 -21.05
CA ARG A 407 -12.31 38.83 -21.09
C ARG A 407 -11.91 38.16 -19.77
N ILE A 408 -11.46 36.91 -19.83
CA ILE A 408 -10.80 36.27 -18.69
C ILE A 408 -9.42 36.93 -18.56
N GLU A 409 -9.26 37.79 -17.56
CA GLU A 409 -7.95 38.26 -17.11
C GLU A 409 -7.22 37.09 -16.44
N THR A 410 -6.15 36.64 -17.07
CA THR A 410 -5.12 35.84 -16.40
C THR A 410 -4.44 36.71 -15.35
N VAL A 411 -4.72 36.43 -14.08
CA VAL A 411 -3.98 36.96 -12.94
C VAL A 411 -2.59 36.31 -12.95
N GLU A 412 -1.54 37.10 -13.19
CA GLU A 412 -0.16 36.66 -12.92
C GLU A 412 0.05 36.56 -11.40
N PRO A 413 0.56 35.43 -10.87
CA PRO A 413 0.95 35.39 -9.48
C PRO A 413 2.27 36.15 -9.29
N ASP A 414 2.17 37.29 -8.62
CA ASP A 414 3.29 38.08 -8.12
C ASP A 414 4.31 37.19 -7.38
N ALA A 415 5.56 37.26 -7.82
CA ALA A 415 6.69 36.65 -7.17
C ALA A 415 6.94 37.34 -5.83
N ILE A 416 6.50 36.71 -4.73
CA ILE A 416 6.91 37.10 -3.38
C ILE A 416 8.38 36.72 -3.20
N ILE A 417 9.26 37.71 -3.31
CA ILE A 417 10.65 37.64 -2.87
C ILE A 417 10.69 37.88 -1.35
N PRO A 418 11.14 36.93 -0.51
CA PRO A 418 11.38 37.21 0.89
C PRO A 418 12.63 38.10 1.01
N SER A 419 12.40 39.35 1.40
CA SER A 419 13.42 40.30 1.80
C SER A 419 14.19 39.79 3.02
N ARG A 420 15.52 39.86 2.93
CA ARG A 420 16.46 39.57 4.02
C ARG A 420 16.28 40.59 5.15
N LEU A 421 16.10 40.12 6.39
CA LEU A 421 16.44 40.86 7.61
C LEU A 421 17.84 40.41 8.09
N GLY A 422 18.73 41.39 8.33
CA GLY A 422 20.06 41.23 8.95
C GLY A 422 19.98 40.78 10.42
N SER A 423 21.04 40.49 11.17
CA SER A 423 22.50 40.76 11.17
C SER A 423 23.15 39.63 12.04
N ALA A 424 24.45 39.33 12.12
CA ALA A 424 25.68 40.12 12.10
C ALA A 424 26.90 39.18 11.99
N SER A 425 27.97 39.61 11.31
CA SER A 425 29.34 39.76 11.86
C SER A 425 30.36 40.03 10.74
N ASN A 426 31.21 41.03 10.99
CA ASN A 426 32.18 41.64 10.08
C ASN A 426 33.27 40.70 9.52
N GLY A 427 33.67 40.97 8.26
CA GLY A 427 34.94 40.54 7.68
C GLY A 427 35.15 41.18 6.31
N ASN A 428 35.92 42.27 6.25
CA ASN A 428 36.30 42.99 5.02
C ASN A 428 37.14 42.12 4.06
N GLY A 429 36.73 42.07 2.80
CA GLY A 429 37.52 41.60 1.64
C GLY A 429 36.79 41.98 0.33
N PRO A 430 37.50 42.36 -0.75
CA PRO A 430 36.91 43.10 -1.86
C PRO A 430 36.03 42.24 -2.77
N GLU A 431 34.97 42.85 -3.29
CA GLU A 431 34.02 42.27 -4.24
C GLU A 431 34.68 41.83 -5.55
N ALA A 432 34.32 40.63 -6.01
CA ALA A 432 34.31 40.26 -7.41
C ALA A 432 32.88 39.83 -7.75
N GLY A 433 32.15 40.70 -8.45
CA GLY A 433 30.77 40.46 -8.85
C GLY A 433 30.66 39.31 -9.85
N THR A 434 29.89 38.29 -9.49
CA THR A 434 29.24 37.37 -10.44
C THR A 434 27.76 37.33 -10.10
N SER A 435 26.98 38.16 -10.79
CA SER A 435 25.52 38.08 -10.82
C SER A 435 25.14 37.00 -11.83
N GLY A 436 24.84 35.80 -11.35
CA GLY A 436 24.26 34.72 -12.15
C GLY A 436 23.50 33.81 -11.20
N GLY A 437 22.24 33.53 -11.52
CA GLY A 437 21.50 32.49 -10.80
C GLY A 437 22.10 31.12 -11.11
N PRO A 438 21.63 30.04 -10.49
CA PRO A 438 21.93 28.71 -11.03
C PRO A 438 21.42 28.66 -12.49
N PRO A 439 22.23 28.16 -13.44
CA PRO A 439 21.85 28.10 -14.84
C PRO A 439 20.55 27.31 -15.03
N VAL A 440 19.70 27.78 -15.94
CA VAL A 440 18.42 27.16 -16.27
C VAL A 440 18.33 26.86 -17.76
N LEU A 441 17.71 25.74 -18.09
CA LEU A 441 17.35 25.39 -19.47
C LEU A 441 15.95 25.91 -19.77
N ARG A 442 15.84 26.82 -20.73
CA ARG A 442 14.54 27.26 -21.25
C ARG A 442 14.15 26.40 -22.45
N VAL A 443 12.93 25.89 -22.43
CA VAL A 443 12.35 25.09 -23.52
C VAL A 443 11.18 25.86 -24.12
N ARG A 444 11.25 26.11 -25.42
CA ARG A 444 10.20 26.77 -26.18
C ARG A 444 9.68 25.83 -27.26
N ILE A 445 8.36 25.66 -27.33
CA ILE A 445 7.68 24.84 -28.32
C ILE A 445 6.69 25.72 -29.06
N THR A 446 6.83 25.75 -30.38
CA THR A 446 5.94 26.48 -31.28
C THR A 446 5.33 25.53 -32.30
N ASN A 447 4.09 25.78 -32.70
CA ASN A 447 3.51 25.05 -33.83
C ASN A 447 4.27 25.45 -35.11
N ALA A 448 4.80 24.48 -35.86
CA ALA A 448 5.67 24.75 -37.00
C ALA A 448 4.93 25.46 -38.15
N THR A 449 3.61 25.28 -38.26
CA THR A 449 2.80 25.85 -39.34
C THR A 449 2.18 27.19 -38.98
N SER A 450 1.65 27.34 -37.76
CA SER A 450 0.97 28.57 -37.33
C SER A 450 1.85 29.54 -36.55
N GLY A 451 3.03 29.12 -36.11
CA GLY A 451 3.94 29.91 -35.27
C GLY A 451 3.45 30.14 -33.84
N ALA A 452 2.31 29.57 -33.45
CA ALA A 452 1.75 29.74 -32.11
C ALA A 452 2.63 29.07 -31.04
N VAL A 453 2.97 29.81 -29.98
CA VAL A 453 3.74 29.28 -28.84
C VAL A 453 2.83 28.40 -27.98
N ARG A 454 3.19 27.14 -27.81
CA ARG A 454 2.44 26.17 -26.98
C ARG A 454 3.06 26.00 -25.60
N LEU A 455 4.38 26.13 -25.49
CA LEU A 455 5.12 26.03 -24.23
C LEU A 455 6.31 26.97 -24.27
N ASP A 456 6.54 27.70 -23.19
CA ASP A 456 7.73 28.52 -22.99
C ASP A 456 8.05 28.54 -21.50
N THR A 457 8.95 27.67 -21.07
CA THR A 457 9.19 27.43 -19.64
C THR A 457 10.65 27.17 -19.33
N ARG A 458 11.04 27.35 -18.06
CA ARG A 458 12.42 27.23 -17.56
C ARG A 458 12.54 26.08 -16.58
N PHE A 459 13.57 25.26 -16.76
CA PHE A 459 13.89 24.13 -15.90
C PHE A 459 15.28 24.31 -15.29
N PRO A 460 15.46 24.09 -13.97
CA PRO A 460 16.79 23.96 -13.39
C PRO A 460 17.57 22.81 -14.05
N LEU A 461 18.89 22.97 -14.23
CA LEU A 461 19.71 21.90 -14.85
C LEU A 461 19.70 20.58 -14.09
N ASP A 462 19.46 20.60 -12.77
CA ASP A 462 19.31 19.39 -11.96
C ASP A 462 18.09 18.53 -12.36
N PHE A 463 17.20 19.08 -13.21
CA PHE A 463 15.99 18.42 -13.70
C PHE A 463 16.15 17.78 -15.08
N LEU A 464 17.34 17.86 -15.70
CA LEU A 464 17.61 17.26 -17.02
C LEU A 464 17.24 15.76 -17.13
N PRO A 465 17.51 14.89 -16.12
CA PRO A 465 17.13 13.47 -16.20
C PRO A 465 15.61 13.23 -16.31
N GLY A 466 14.80 14.17 -15.85
CA GLY A 466 13.33 14.11 -15.91
C GLY A 466 12.71 14.85 -17.08
N LEU A 467 13.47 15.64 -17.85
CA LEU A 467 12.93 16.56 -18.85
C LEU A 467 12.09 15.87 -19.92
N ALA A 468 12.51 14.70 -20.39
CA ALA A 468 11.76 13.91 -21.39
C ALA A 468 10.40 13.40 -20.88
N ALA A 469 10.19 13.32 -19.56
CA ALA A 469 8.90 12.98 -18.97
C ALA A 469 7.93 14.18 -19.02
N PHE A 470 8.44 15.40 -18.89
CA PHE A 470 7.64 16.63 -18.92
C PHE A 470 7.43 17.16 -20.34
N VAL A 471 8.41 16.95 -21.22
CA VAL A 471 8.37 17.34 -22.62
C VAL A 471 8.71 16.12 -23.49
N PRO A 472 7.73 15.27 -23.82
CA PRO A 472 7.96 14.07 -24.62
C PRO A 472 8.65 14.33 -25.97
N GLN A 473 8.49 15.53 -26.52
CA GLN A 473 9.06 15.96 -27.79
C GLN A 473 10.59 16.13 -27.76
N VAL A 474 11.21 16.25 -26.59
CA VAL A 474 12.69 16.25 -26.48
C VAL A 474 13.28 14.84 -26.34
N ARG A 475 12.44 13.79 -26.36
CA ARG A 475 12.88 12.40 -26.25
C ARG A 475 13.78 12.04 -27.45
N GLY A 476 15.00 11.60 -27.14
CA GLY A 476 16.02 11.27 -28.15
C GLY A 476 17.05 12.37 -28.38
N VAL A 477 16.87 13.57 -27.81
CA VAL A 477 17.89 14.60 -27.79
C VAL A 477 18.75 14.45 -26.54
N ASP A 478 20.07 14.30 -26.70
CA ASP A 478 21.02 14.28 -25.58
C ASP A 478 21.27 15.71 -25.07
N VAL A 479 20.29 16.23 -24.32
CA VAL A 479 20.32 17.58 -23.75
C VAL A 479 21.51 17.76 -22.79
N THR A 480 21.91 16.68 -22.10
CA THR A 480 23.07 16.71 -21.20
C THR A 480 24.38 16.93 -21.97
N ALA A 481 24.55 16.26 -23.11
CA ALA A 481 25.71 16.49 -23.98
C ALA A 481 25.72 17.91 -24.56
N LEU A 482 24.55 18.45 -24.94
CA LEU A 482 24.42 19.82 -25.47
C LEU A 482 24.80 20.88 -24.43
N VAL A 483 24.30 20.76 -23.20
CA VAL A 483 24.64 21.66 -22.09
C VAL A 483 26.15 21.60 -21.79
N ARG A 484 26.72 20.40 -21.67
CA ARG A 484 28.17 20.22 -21.45
C ARG A 484 29.02 20.77 -22.58
N ALA A 485 28.56 20.69 -23.84
CA ALA A 485 29.26 21.27 -24.98
C ALA A 485 29.22 22.79 -24.95
N SER A 486 28.10 23.38 -24.52
CA SER A 486 27.95 24.83 -24.36
C SER A 486 28.82 25.39 -23.24
N GLU A 487 28.91 24.71 -22.09
CA GLU A 487 29.76 25.12 -20.97
C GLU A 487 31.25 25.18 -21.35
N ARG A 488 31.69 24.32 -22.29
CA ARG A 488 33.08 24.31 -22.80
C ARG A 488 33.38 25.45 -23.80
N GLY A 489 32.37 26.17 -24.28
CA GLY A 489 32.44 27.10 -25.42
C GLY A 489 32.37 28.60 -25.12
N ALA A 490 32.39 29.03 -23.85
CA ALA A 490 32.17 30.41 -23.37
C ALA A 490 30.71 30.90 -23.38
N ALA A 491 30.47 31.95 -22.56
CA ALA A 491 29.21 32.54 -22.08
C ALA A 491 27.90 32.13 -22.78
N ALA A 492 26.93 31.66 -21.98
CA ALA A 492 25.58 31.33 -22.43
C ALA A 492 24.88 32.58 -23.01
N ASP A 493 24.66 32.59 -24.33
CA ASP A 493 23.82 33.59 -24.98
C ASP A 493 22.36 33.12 -24.93
N PRO A 494 21.48 33.77 -24.13
CA PRO A 494 20.09 33.37 -23.98
C PRO A 494 19.27 33.51 -25.28
N LYS A 495 19.81 34.18 -26.31
CA LYS A 495 19.17 34.30 -27.63
C LYS A 495 19.58 33.22 -28.62
N ARG A 496 20.61 32.43 -28.31
CA ARG A 496 21.09 31.36 -29.18
C ARG A 496 20.60 30.01 -28.68
N ALA A 497 19.77 29.34 -29.48
CA ALA A 497 19.32 28.00 -29.15
C ALA A 497 20.49 27.00 -29.18
N LEU A 498 20.61 26.18 -28.13
CA LEU A 498 21.46 25.00 -28.06
C LEU A 498 21.01 23.92 -29.04
N ALA A 499 19.70 23.82 -29.25
CA ALA A 499 19.09 22.95 -30.24
C ALA A 499 17.81 23.59 -30.76
N ASP A 500 17.58 23.42 -32.06
CA ASP A 500 16.40 23.88 -32.78
C ASP A 500 16.05 22.80 -33.81
N PHE A 501 14.92 22.13 -33.60
CA PHE A 501 14.51 21.00 -34.43
C PHE A 501 12.99 20.86 -34.45
N GLU A 502 12.48 20.17 -35.47
CA GLU A 502 11.05 19.88 -35.59
C GLU A 502 10.73 18.44 -35.19
N ALA A 503 9.66 18.26 -34.40
CA ALA A 503 9.11 16.96 -34.05
C ALA A 503 7.58 17.05 -34.00
N ASN A 504 6.89 16.10 -34.64
CA ASN A 504 5.41 15.99 -34.62
C ASN A 504 4.66 17.28 -35.02
N GLY A 505 5.19 18.07 -35.97
CA GLY A 505 4.58 19.33 -36.41
C GLY A 505 4.82 20.52 -35.46
N GLU A 506 5.73 20.36 -34.51
CA GLU A 506 6.16 21.40 -33.58
C GLU A 506 7.63 21.71 -33.79
N ARG A 507 8.03 22.98 -33.68
CA ARG A 507 9.41 23.42 -33.60
C ARG A 507 9.78 23.60 -32.14
N ILE A 508 10.86 22.93 -31.72
CA ILE A 508 11.37 22.91 -30.35
C ILE A 508 12.71 23.62 -30.30
N GLU A 509 12.80 24.65 -29.48
CA GLU A 509 14.00 25.45 -29.25
C GLU A 509 14.44 25.29 -27.79
N LEU A 510 15.71 24.95 -27.57
CA LEU A 510 16.31 24.81 -26.24
C LEU A 510 17.34 25.92 -26.04
N PHE A 511 17.24 26.71 -24.98
CA PHE A 511 18.17 27.79 -24.66
C PHE A 511 18.81 27.55 -23.30
N LEU A 512 20.08 27.91 -23.16
CA LEU A 512 20.77 27.95 -21.87
C LEU A 512 20.80 29.39 -21.38
N GLU A 513 20.21 29.63 -20.21
CA GLU A 513 20.19 30.94 -19.56
C GLU A 513 21.03 30.84 -18.27
N ALA A 514 21.88 31.84 -18.02
CA ALA A 514 22.77 31.91 -16.84
C ALA A 514 22.30 32.97 -15.82
#